data_AF-A0A5C2FSP3-F1
#
_entry.id   AF-A0A5C2FSP3-F1
#
_cell.length_a   1.000
_cell.length_b   1.000
_cell.length_c   1.000
_cell.angle_alpha   90.00
_cell.angle_beta   90.00
_cell.angle_gamma   90.00
#
_symmetry.space_group_name_H-M   'P 1'
#
loop_
_entity.id
_entity.type
_entity.pdbx_description
1 polymer ?
#
loop_
_entity_poly.entity_id
_entity_poly.type
_entity_poly.pdbx_seq_one_letter_code
_entity_poly.pdbx_strand_id
1 'polypeptide(L)'
;MLAQAATSSWGPLLAFVIQEALTNAAKYAPDSAVRITMAGDLQRVSLEISTDLPDPAPARRSGATGLASLRDRLEAQGGQLQASPSAGRFTVHAEIPRSAAPVALASVPATATRRPRRWLAVLIPAVIVLAFCFGLYQLQAATYRATGLSPASFSQLSIGMDREQVEAIATAKGLDEPLPIIDAPLAPAGAQCRYYAARNGPLDLGSDMFRLCFSEGTLVAMDHLYPLD
;
A
#
# COMPACT_ATOMS: atom_id res chain seq x y z
N MET A 1 -13.69 -40.34 -25.53
CA MET A 1 -14.01 -39.05 -26.17
C MET A 1 -14.85 -38.24 -25.19
N LEU A 2 -14.22 -37.52 -24.26
CA LEU A 2 -14.91 -36.76 -23.23
C LEU A 2 -15.17 -35.35 -23.76
N ALA A 3 -16.44 -35.01 -23.95
CA ALA A 3 -16.89 -33.68 -24.33
C ALA A 3 -16.48 -32.69 -23.23
N GLN A 4 -15.69 -31.68 -23.61
CA GLN A 4 -15.37 -30.56 -22.73
C GLN A 4 -16.68 -29.85 -22.39
N ALA A 5 -17.10 -29.93 -21.13
CA ALA A 5 -18.16 -29.10 -20.61
C ALA A 5 -17.69 -27.64 -20.68
N ALA A 6 -18.21 -26.89 -21.65
CA ALA A 6 -18.05 -25.45 -21.70
C ALA A 6 -18.61 -24.86 -20.40
N THR A 7 -17.74 -24.41 -19.50
CA THR A 7 -18.12 -23.68 -18.30
C THR A 7 -18.61 -22.29 -18.72
N SER A 8 -19.85 -22.24 -19.18
CA SER A 8 -20.59 -21.01 -19.41
C SER A 8 -20.86 -20.37 -18.06
N SER A 9 -20.14 -19.28 -17.76
CA SER A 9 -20.35 -18.51 -16.53
C SER A 9 -21.10 -17.23 -16.86
N TRP A 10 -22.41 -17.36 -17.11
CA TRP A 10 -23.32 -16.22 -17.26
C TRP A 10 -23.36 -15.36 -15.99
N GLY A 11 -23.15 -15.97 -14.81
CA GLY A 11 -23.15 -15.29 -13.51
C GLY A 11 -22.17 -14.11 -13.42
N PRO A 12 -20.87 -14.31 -13.69
CA PRO A 12 -19.88 -13.22 -13.75
C PRO A 12 -20.23 -12.09 -14.72
N LEU A 13 -20.76 -12.39 -15.91
CA LEU A 13 -21.13 -11.35 -16.88
C LEU A 13 -22.31 -10.50 -16.38
N LEU A 14 -23.36 -11.13 -15.87
CA LEU A 14 -24.50 -10.41 -15.30
C LEU A 14 -24.11 -9.61 -14.05
N ALA A 15 -23.19 -10.13 -13.22
CA ALA A 15 -22.65 -9.38 -12.08
C ALA A 15 -21.93 -8.09 -12.51
N PHE A 16 -21.16 -8.12 -13.61
CA PHE A 16 -20.54 -6.91 -14.14
C PHE A 16 -21.57 -5.92 -14.71
N VAL A 17 -22.65 -6.41 -15.33
CA VAL A 17 -23.76 -5.54 -15.77
C VAL A 17 -24.41 -4.85 -14.58
N ILE A 18 -24.68 -5.59 -13.50
CA ILE A 18 -25.24 -5.02 -12.26
C ILE A 18 -24.29 -3.97 -11.69
N GLN A 19 -23.01 -4.27 -11.58
CA GLN A 19 -22.01 -3.35 -11.04
C GLN A 19 -21.93 -2.05 -11.85
N GLU A 20 -21.84 -2.15 -13.18
CA GLU A 20 -21.75 -0.98 -14.04
C GLU A 20 -23.05 -0.14 -14.00
N ALA A 21 -24.22 -0.79 -13.97
CA ALA A 21 -25.50 -0.10 -13.84
C ALA A 21 -25.64 0.64 -12.51
N LEU A 22 -25.26 0.02 -11.39
CA LEU A 22 -25.26 0.66 -10.06
C LEU A 22 -24.25 1.81 -9.98
N THR A 23 -23.08 1.67 -10.59
CA THR A 23 -22.09 2.74 -10.68
C THR A 23 -22.64 3.93 -11.46
N ASN A 24 -23.33 3.68 -12.57
CA ASN A 24 -23.99 4.72 -13.34
C ASN A 24 -25.14 5.38 -12.55
N ALA A 25 -25.95 4.60 -11.83
CA ALA A 25 -27.00 5.14 -10.97
C ALA A 25 -26.42 6.08 -9.90
N ALA A 26 -25.40 5.65 -9.15
CA ALA A 26 -24.76 6.47 -8.12
C ALA A 26 -24.16 7.76 -8.70
N LYS A 27 -23.64 7.72 -9.94
CA LYS A 27 -22.99 8.86 -10.59
C LYS A 27 -23.98 9.86 -11.19
N TYR A 28 -25.11 9.40 -11.71
CA TYR A 28 -26.03 10.21 -12.52
C TYR A 28 -27.40 10.42 -11.88
N ALA A 29 -27.75 9.64 -10.85
CA ALA A 29 -29.02 9.65 -10.15
C ALA A 29 -28.84 9.18 -8.67
N PRO A 30 -28.02 9.88 -7.87
CA PRO A 30 -27.60 9.43 -6.54
C PRO A 30 -28.75 9.23 -5.55
N ASP A 31 -29.86 9.96 -5.70
CA ASP A 31 -31.03 9.90 -4.82
C ASP A 31 -32.19 9.07 -5.39
N SER A 32 -31.98 8.43 -6.54
CA SER A 32 -33.02 7.64 -7.21
C SER A 32 -32.98 6.19 -6.79
N ALA A 33 -34.16 5.61 -6.61
CA ALA A 33 -34.30 4.17 -6.40
C ALA A 33 -33.83 3.39 -7.64
N VAL A 34 -33.07 2.32 -7.40
CA VAL A 34 -32.69 1.35 -8.41
C VAL A 34 -33.53 0.09 -8.22
N ARG A 35 -34.20 -0.35 -9.28
CA ARG A 35 -34.93 -1.63 -9.31
C ARG A 35 -34.16 -2.63 -10.16
N ILE A 36 -33.90 -3.80 -9.60
CA ILE A 36 -33.23 -4.91 -10.28
C ILE A 36 -34.20 -6.09 -10.31
N THR A 37 -34.49 -6.59 -11.50
CA THR A 37 -35.31 -7.78 -11.72
C THR A 37 -34.47 -8.80 -12.48
N MET A 38 -34.42 -10.03 -11.98
CA MET A 38 -33.76 -11.14 -12.65
C MET A 38 -34.75 -12.27 -12.83
N ALA A 39 -34.83 -12.79 -14.05
CA ALA A 39 -35.66 -13.93 -14.40
C ALA A 39 -34.84 -14.92 -15.21
N GLY A 40 -35.27 -16.17 -15.24
CA GLY A 40 -34.59 -17.18 -16.06
C GLY A 40 -35.34 -18.50 -16.07
N ASP A 41 -35.16 -19.23 -17.17
CA ASP A 41 -35.65 -20.60 -17.35
C ASP A 41 -34.47 -21.56 -17.51
N LEU A 42 -34.64 -22.75 -18.07
CA LEU A 42 -33.52 -23.69 -18.29
C LEU A 42 -32.56 -23.27 -19.42
N GLN A 43 -32.96 -22.33 -20.28
CA GLN A 43 -32.25 -21.94 -21.48
C GLN A 43 -31.59 -20.56 -21.37
N ARG A 44 -32.22 -19.61 -20.67
CA ARG A 44 -31.80 -18.20 -20.65
C ARG A 44 -31.94 -17.57 -19.27
N VAL A 45 -31.15 -16.52 -19.05
CA VAL A 45 -31.27 -15.61 -17.91
C VAL A 45 -31.43 -14.19 -18.46
N SER A 46 -32.43 -13.47 -17.97
CA SER A 46 -32.65 -12.06 -18.23
C SER A 46 -32.46 -11.23 -16.97
N LEU A 47 -31.95 -10.03 -17.15
CA LEU A 47 -31.66 -9.05 -16.11
C LEU A 47 -32.15 -7.69 -16.60
N GLU A 48 -33.04 -7.08 -15.84
CA GLU A 48 -33.48 -5.71 -16.06
C GLU A 48 -33.10 -4.86 -14.85
N ILE A 49 -32.42 -3.75 -15.11
CA ILE A 49 -32.05 -2.77 -14.09
C ILE A 49 -32.59 -1.44 -14.51
N SER A 50 -33.33 -0.78 -13.64
CA SER A 50 -33.95 0.49 -13.95
C SER A 50 -33.76 1.50 -12.82
N THR A 51 -33.44 2.74 -13.20
CA THR A 51 -33.15 3.84 -12.27
C THR A 51 -33.90 5.08 -12.74
N ASP A 52 -34.68 5.70 -11.86
CA ASP A 52 -35.35 6.96 -12.17
C ASP A 52 -34.31 8.06 -12.40
N LEU A 53 -34.47 8.86 -13.44
CA LEU A 53 -33.54 9.95 -13.78
C LEU A 53 -34.01 11.26 -13.13
N PRO A 54 -33.10 12.11 -12.65
CA PRO A 54 -33.46 13.44 -12.17
C PRO A 54 -33.97 14.31 -13.33
N ASP A 55 -34.81 15.29 -13.02
CA ASP A 55 -35.29 16.31 -13.97
C ASP A 55 -34.60 17.66 -13.67
N PRO A 56 -33.82 18.23 -14.61
CA PRO A 56 -33.55 17.76 -15.97
C PRO A 56 -32.55 16.60 -16.03
N ALA A 57 -32.74 15.72 -17.02
CA ALA A 57 -31.89 14.55 -17.22
C ALA A 57 -30.42 14.94 -17.52
N PRO A 58 -29.44 14.20 -16.97
CA PRO A 58 -28.03 14.53 -17.14
C PRO A 58 -27.61 14.41 -18.62
N ALA A 59 -26.83 15.37 -19.09
CA ALA A 59 -26.32 15.38 -20.46
C ALA A 59 -25.52 14.10 -20.78
N ARG A 60 -25.79 13.49 -21.94
CA ARG A 60 -25.05 12.32 -22.45
C ARG A 60 -23.59 12.72 -22.64
N ARG A 61 -22.69 12.22 -21.78
CA ARG A 61 -21.25 12.42 -21.97
C ARG A 61 -20.70 11.36 -22.92
N SER A 62 -19.94 11.80 -23.92
CA SER A 62 -19.15 10.91 -24.78
C SER A 62 -18.06 10.24 -23.94
N GLY A 63 -18.07 8.90 -23.87
CA GLY A 63 -17.12 8.13 -23.06
C GLY A 63 -17.71 6.93 -22.31
N ALA A 64 -18.99 6.57 -22.53
CA ALA A 64 -19.64 5.41 -21.92
C ALA A 64 -19.15 4.07 -22.53
N THR A 65 -17.87 3.74 -22.29
CA THR A 65 -17.25 2.50 -22.79
C THR A 65 -17.65 1.27 -21.99
N GLY A 66 -18.04 1.43 -20.71
CA GLY A 66 -18.37 0.31 -19.81
C GLY A 66 -19.49 -0.59 -20.32
N LEU A 67 -20.69 -0.04 -20.52
CA LEU A 67 -21.82 -0.79 -21.08
C LEU A 67 -21.58 -1.24 -22.53
N ALA A 68 -20.83 -0.48 -23.33
CA ALA A 68 -20.48 -0.89 -24.69
C ALA A 68 -19.61 -2.15 -24.70
N SER A 69 -18.53 -2.18 -23.89
CA SER A 69 -17.67 -3.36 -23.77
C SER A 69 -18.38 -4.56 -23.15
N LEU A 70 -19.37 -4.35 -22.27
CA LEU A 70 -20.19 -5.43 -21.72
C LEU A 70 -21.17 -5.98 -22.76
N ARG A 71 -21.70 -5.14 -23.66
CA ARG A 71 -22.49 -5.58 -24.81
C ARG A 71 -21.69 -6.52 -25.69
N ASP A 72 -20.49 -6.12 -26.12
CA ASP A 72 -19.64 -6.95 -26.98
C ASP A 72 -19.36 -8.33 -26.36
N ARG A 73 -19.14 -8.38 -25.04
CA ARG A 73 -18.88 -9.62 -24.30
C ARG A 73 -20.11 -10.50 -24.15
N LEU A 74 -21.30 -9.91 -23.98
CA LEU A 74 -22.57 -10.64 -23.94
C LEU A 74 -22.90 -11.20 -25.32
N GLU A 75 -22.73 -10.40 -26.38
CA GLU A 75 -22.94 -10.82 -27.78
C GLU A 75 -22.01 -11.96 -28.18
N ALA A 76 -20.74 -11.92 -27.78
CA ALA A 76 -19.79 -13.03 -27.99
C ALA A 76 -20.22 -14.36 -27.34
N GLN A 77 -21.14 -14.31 -26.37
CA GLN A 77 -21.72 -15.50 -25.70
C GLN A 77 -23.16 -15.79 -26.14
N GLY A 78 -23.62 -15.18 -27.23
CA GLY A 78 -24.99 -15.34 -27.74
C GLY A 78 -26.06 -14.62 -26.92
N GLY A 79 -25.63 -13.71 -26.04
CA GLY A 79 -26.49 -12.80 -25.28
C GLY A 79 -26.66 -11.44 -25.95
N GLN A 80 -27.35 -10.53 -25.27
CA GLN A 80 -27.60 -9.17 -25.75
C GLN A 80 -27.67 -8.18 -24.57
N LEU A 81 -27.32 -6.92 -24.83
CA LEU A 81 -27.40 -5.82 -23.85
C LEU A 81 -27.94 -4.55 -24.49
N GLN A 82 -29.06 -4.06 -23.97
CA GLN A 82 -29.70 -2.81 -24.38
C GLN A 82 -29.69 -1.83 -23.21
N ALA A 83 -29.40 -0.56 -23.48
CA ALA A 83 -29.39 0.49 -22.48
C ALA A 83 -30.01 1.76 -23.08
N SER A 84 -31.11 2.23 -22.49
CA SER A 84 -31.85 3.38 -23.02
C SER A 84 -32.47 4.21 -21.90
N PRO A 85 -32.46 5.55 -22.05
CA PRO A 85 -33.37 6.41 -21.30
C PRO A 85 -34.77 6.37 -21.94
N SER A 86 -35.81 6.18 -21.13
CA SER A 86 -37.23 6.22 -21.55
C SER A 86 -38.08 6.79 -20.43
N ALA A 87 -38.98 7.74 -20.75
CA ALA A 87 -39.99 8.29 -19.84
C ALA A 87 -39.46 8.68 -18.43
N GLY A 88 -38.32 9.38 -18.37
CA GLY A 88 -37.73 9.82 -17.10
C GLY A 88 -36.99 8.71 -16.32
N ARG A 89 -36.71 7.57 -16.95
CA ARG A 89 -35.99 6.43 -16.35
C ARG A 89 -34.88 5.96 -17.27
N PHE A 90 -33.80 5.43 -16.70
CA PHE A 90 -32.76 4.73 -17.44
C PHE A 90 -32.89 3.23 -17.20
N THR A 91 -33.01 2.44 -18.27
CA THR A 91 -33.16 0.99 -18.20
C THR A 91 -32.00 0.30 -18.91
N VAL A 92 -31.44 -0.71 -18.25
CA VAL A 92 -30.44 -1.64 -18.78
C VAL A 92 -31.07 -3.03 -18.79
N HIS A 93 -31.21 -3.62 -19.98
CA HIS A 93 -31.74 -4.96 -20.19
C HIS A 93 -30.64 -5.86 -20.76
N ALA A 94 -30.30 -6.92 -20.05
CA ALA A 94 -29.32 -7.93 -20.44
C ALA A 94 -29.97 -9.31 -20.52
N GLU A 95 -29.59 -10.10 -21.51
CA GLU A 95 -30.07 -11.47 -21.67
C GLU A 95 -28.93 -12.36 -22.13
N ILE A 96 -28.81 -13.57 -21.59
CA ILE A 96 -27.75 -14.50 -21.94
C ILE A 96 -28.23 -15.97 -21.85
N PRO A 97 -27.82 -16.86 -22.77
CA PRO A 97 -28.05 -18.29 -22.63
C PRO A 97 -27.38 -18.89 -21.38
N ARG A 98 -28.06 -19.80 -20.68
CA ARG A 98 -27.51 -20.51 -19.51
C ARG A 98 -26.37 -21.44 -19.87
N SER A 99 -26.45 -22.03 -21.07
CA SER A 99 -25.40 -22.82 -21.69
C SER A 99 -24.86 -22.05 -22.88
N ALA A 100 -24.11 -20.97 -22.63
CA ALA A 100 -23.45 -20.21 -23.68
C ALA A 100 -22.38 -21.08 -24.37
N ALA A 101 -22.77 -21.80 -25.43
CA ALA A 101 -21.81 -22.26 -26.42
C ALA A 101 -21.34 -21.02 -27.20
N PRO A 102 -20.02 -20.80 -27.37
CA PRO A 102 -19.54 -19.67 -28.14
C PRO A 102 -20.11 -19.73 -29.56
N VAL A 103 -20.88 -18.71 -29.95
CA VAL A 103 -21.30 -18.53 -31.33
C VAL A 103 -20.03 -18.23 -32.12
N ALA A 104 -19.66 -19.12 -33.04
CA ALA A 104 -18.50 -18.97 -33.90
C ALA A 104 -18.72 -17.82 -34.90
N LEU A 105 -18.62 -16.58 -34.42
CA LEU A 105 -18.42 -15.43 -35.29
C LEU A 105 -16.96 -15.45 -35.76
N ALA A 106 -16.78 -15.31 -37.07
CA ALA A 106 -15.49 -15.35 -37.74
C ALA A 106 -14.42 -14.59 -36.94
N SER A 107 -13.31 -15.27 -36.68
CA SER A 107 -12.21 -14.78 -35.85
C SER A 107 -11.62 -13.49 -36.43
N VAL A 108 -12.04 -12.34 -35.91
CA VAL A 108 -11.20 -11.15 -35.89
C VAL A 108 -9.98 -11.53 -35.04
N PRO A 109 -8.73 -11.33 -35.52
CA PRO A 109 -7.56 -11.64 -34.72
C PRO A 109 -7.63 -10.80 -33.45
N ALA A 110 -7.95 -11.45 -32.33
CA ALA A 110 -7.94 -10.85 -31.03
C ALA A 110 -6.51 -10.38 -30.78
N THR A 111 -6.28 -9.06 -30.87
CA THR A 111 -5.06 -8.46 -30.37
C THR A 111 -5.02 -8.83 -28.89
N ALA A 112 -4.13 -9.76 -28.54
CA ALA A 112 -3.95 -10.22 -27.18
C ALA A 112 -3.46 -9.04 -26.35
N THR A 113 -4.40 -8.27 -25.81
CA THR A 113 -4.11 -7.37 -24.70
C THR A 113 -3.72 -8.28 -23.54
N ARG A 114 -2.40 -8.38 -23.30
CA ARG A 114 -1.85 -9.03 -22.12
C ARG A 114 -2.60 -8.49 -20.91
N ARG A 115 -3.50 -9.30 -20.33
CA ARG A 115 -4.04 -9.02 -19.01
C ARG A 115 -2.84 -8.84 -18.07
N PRO A 116 -2.64 -7.67 -17.43
CA PRO A 116 -1.60 -7.57 -16.43
C PRO A 116 -1.93 -8.59 -15.35
N ARG A 117 -1.02 -9.55 -15.21
CA ARG A 117 -1.13 -10.68 -14.30
C ARG A 117 -1.19 -10.07 -12.89
N ARG A 118 -2.38 -10.04 -12.28
CA ARG A 118 -2.75 -9.25 -11.07
C ARG A 118 -1.83 -9.41 -9.83
N TRP A 119 -0.92 -10.37 -9.82
CA TRP A 119 0.12 -10.53 -8.78
C TRP A 119 1.20 -9.43 -8.84
N LEU A 120 1.50 -8.88 -10.03
CA LEU A 120 2.47 -7.77 -10.18
C LEU A 120 2.02 -6.49 -9.46
N ALA A 121 0.70 -6.25 -9.37
CA ALA A 121 0.14 -5.11 -8.66
C ALA A 121 0.32 -5.19 -7.13
N VAL A 122 0.63 -6.37 -6.58
CA VAL A 122 0.90 -6.57 -5.14
C VAL A 122 2.40 -6.70 -4.87
N LEU A 123 3.16 -7.33 -5.76
CA LEU A 123 4.60 -7.49 -5.54
C LEU A 123 5.37 -6.19 -5.62
N ILE A 124 5.01 -5.28 -6.51
CA ILE A 124 5.71 -3.99 -6.65
C ILE A 124 5.62 -3.17 -5.34
N PRO A 125 4.42 -2.90 -4.76
CA PRO A 125 4.36 -2.16 -3.50
C PRO A 125 5.03 -2.91 -2.34
N ALA A 126 4.93 -4.25 -2.28
CA ALA A 126 5.63 -5.02 -1.25
C ALA A 126 7.16 -4.89 -1.34
N VAL A 127 7.72 -4.97 -2.54
CA VAL A 127 9.17 -4.77 -2.77
C VAL A 127 9.59 -3.34 -2.45
N ILE A 128 8.79 -2.33 -2.79
CA ILE A 128 9.06 -0.93 -2.44
C ILE A 128 9.08 -0.76 -0.91
N VAL A 129 8.09 -1.30 -0.19
CA VAL A 129 8.05 -1.26 1.27
C VAL A 129 9.26 -1.96 1.88
N LEU A 130 9.62 -3.16 1.37
CA LEU A 130 10.79 -3.88 1.85
C LEU A 130 12.10 -3.12 1.59
N ALA A 131 12.26 -2.54 0.41
CA ALA A 131 13.43 -1.72 0.07
C ALA A 131 13.50 -0.45 0.93
N PHE A 132 12.36 0.18 1.20
CA PHE A 132 12.27 1.34 2.07
C PHE A 132 12.63 0.97 3.53
N CYS A 133 12.03 -0.09 4.09
CA CYS A 133 12.36 -0.59 5.42
C CYS A 133 13.83 -0.99 5.54
N PHE A 134 14.39 -1.65 4.52
CA PHE A 134 15.81 -1.98 4.46
C PHE A 134 16.68 -0.72 4.41
N GLY A 135 16.30 0.29 3.60
CA GLY A 135 16.98 1.58 3.56
C GLY A 135 16.97 2.30 4.91
N LEU A 136 15.82 2.34 5.59
CA LEU A 136 15.70 2.89 6.94
C LEU A 136 16.54 2.12 7.96
N TYR A 137 16.53 0.78 7.91
CA TYR A 137 17.36 -0.04 8.78
C TYR A 137 18.85 0.24 8.56
N GLN A 138 19.30 0.35 7.30
CA GLN A 138 20.69 0.66 6.98
C GLN A 138 21.09 2.07 7.41
N LEU A 139 20.19 3.05 7.24
CA LEU A 139 20.39 4.40 7.75
C LEU A 139 20.53 4.38 9.29
N GLN A 140 19.62 3.70 9.98
CA GLN A 140 19.63 3.61 11.44
C GLN A 140 20.84 2.83 11.96
N ALA A 141 21.25 1.76 11.29
CA ALA A 141 22.47 1.02 11.60
C ALA A 141 23.74 1.85 11.37
N ALA A 142 23.76 2.68 10.32
CA ALA A 142 24.87 3.61 10.07
C ALA A 142 24.93 4.69 11.17
N THR A 143 23.79 5.26 11.56
CA THR A 143 23.70 6.20 12.68
C THR A 143 24.17 5.54 13.98
N TYR A 144 23.67 4.35 14.31
CA TYR A 144 24.10 3.57 15.48
C TYR A 144 25.62 3.34 15.49
N ARG A 145 26.24 2.98 14.36
CA ARG A 145 27.69 2.80 14.27
C ARG A 145 28.47 4.10 14.45
N ALA A 146 27.89 5.23 14.05
CA ALA A 146 28.54 6.53 14.13
C ALA A 146 28.46 7.15 15.54
N THR A 147 27.37 6.89 16.29
CA THR A 147 27.07 7.58 17.56
C THR A 147 26.84 6.67 18.76
N GLY A 148 26.63 5.36 18.54
CA GLY A 148 26.25 4.42 19.58
C GLY A 148 27.46 3.85 20.34
N LEU A 149 27.34 3.80 21.66
CA LEU A 149 28.26 3.07 22.53
C LEU A 149 27.47 2.01 23.31
N SER A 150 27.92 0.76 23.24
CA SER A 150 27.26 -0.33 23.93
C SER A 150 27.59 -0.30 25.44
N PRO A 151 26.66 -0.70 26.32
CA PRO A 151 26.93 -0.81 27.75
C PRO A 151 28.11 -1.74 28.08
N ALA A 152 28.32 -2.79 27.30
CA ALA A 152 29.45 -3.72 27.47
C ALA A 152 30.81 -3.07 27.14
N SER A 153 30.84 -2.16 26.17
CA SER A 153 32.03 -1.34 25.87
C SER A 153 32.24 -0.30 26.97
N PHE A 154 31.16 0.32 27.45
CA PHE A 154 31.23 1.32 28.52
C PHE A 154 31.79 0.74 29.83
N SER A 155 31.43 -0.49 30.20
CA SER A 155 31.96 -1.15 31.41
C SER A 155 33.46 -1.46 31.36
N GLN A 156 34.06 -1.42 30.16
CA GLN A 156 35.51 -1.61 29.99
C GLN A 156 36.29 -0.29 30.12
N LEU A 157 35.60 0.85 30.09
CA LEU A 157 36.21 2.15 30.26
C LEU A 157 36.44 2.43 31.75
N SER A 158 37.54 3.10 32.05
CA SER A 158 37.90 3.49 33.41
C SER A 158 38.61 4.84 33.38
N ILE A 159 38.37 5.64 34.41
CA ILE A 159 39.00 6.95 34.59
C ILE A 159 40.53 6.76 34.64
N GLY A 160 41.26 7.64 33.94
CA GLY A 160 42.71 7.57 33.80
C GLY A 160 43.21 6.90 32.51
N MET A 161 42.32 6.36 31.67
CA MET A 161 42.70 5.84 30.35
C MET A 161 43.16 6.94 29.41
N ASP A 162 44.15 6.61 28.58
CA ASP A 162 44.59 7.47 27.48
C ASP A 162 43.53 7.48 26.37
N ARG A 163 43.43 8.61 25.66
CA ARG A 163 42.48 8.81 24.57
C ARG A 163 42.55 7.73 23.50
N GLU A 164 43.75 7.27 23.13
CA GLU A 164 43.88 6.21 22.12
C GLU A 164 43.27 4.88 22.59
N GLN A 165 43.40 4.57 23.88
CA GLN A 165 42.80 3.37 24.48
C GLN A 165 41.29 3.46 24.50
N VAL A 166 40.74 4.64 24.79
CA VAL A 166 39.28 4.87 24.76
C VAL A 166 38.74 4.80 23.34
N GLU A 167 39.41 5.40 22.35
CA GLU A 167 38.97 5.36 20.94
C GLU A 167 39.04 3.93 20.35
N ALA A 168 39.91 3.06 20.87
CA ALA A 168 39.92 1.64 20.51
C ALA A 168 38.67 0.87 21.01
N ILE A 169 38.08 1.29 22.12
CA ILE A 169 36.88 0.67 22.72
C ILE A 169 35.60 1.36 22.22
N ALA A 170 35.58 2.68 22.20
CA ALA A 170 34.50 3.54 21.73
C ALA A 170 34.74 3.94 20.27
N THR A 171 34.52 2.99 19.35
CA THR A 171 34.79 3.17 17.92
C THR A 171 33.89 4.23 17.24
N ALA A 172 32.75 4.55 17.86
CA ALA A 172 31.88 5.63 17.40
C ALA A 172 32.56 6.99 17.54
N LYS A 173 32.24 7.95 16.66
CA LYS A 173 32.76 9.33 16.78
C LYS A 173 32.11 10.09 17.94
N GLY A 174 30.86 9.76 18.26
CA GLY A 174 30.05 10.48 19.25
C GLY A 174 29.53 11.82 18.72
N LEU A 175 28.82 12.53 19.58
CA LEU A 175 28.25 13.86 19.39
C LEU A 175 29.00 14.86 20.27
N ASP A 176 29.13 16.10 19.80
CA ASP A 176 29.80 17.16 20.57
C ASP A 176 28.83 17.83 21.58
N GLU A 177 27.51 17.75 21.35
CA GLU A 177 26.46 18.23 22.26
C GLU A 177 25.49 17.08 22.63
N PRO A 178 24.91 17.11 23.85
CA PRO A 178 23.89 16.14 24.24
C PRO A 178 22.59 16.36 23.49
N LEU A 179 21.72 15.33 23.48
CA LEU A 179 20.35 15.51 22.99
C LEU A 179 19.60 16.52 23.87
N PRO A 180 18.75 17.40 23.28
CA PRO A 180 18.12 18.52 23.98
C PRO A 180 17.17 18.14 25.12
N ILE A 181 16.90 16.85 25.30
CA ILE A 181 15.98 16.28 26.31
C ILE A 181 16.76 15.82 27.57
N ILE A 182 18.08 15.99 27.60
CA ILE A 182 18.95 15.48 28.67
C ILE A 182 19.73 16.61 29.33
N ASP A 183 19.55 16.79 30.63
CA ASP A 183 20.38 17.69 31.44
C ASP A 183 21.75 17.04 31.72
N ALA A 184 22.81 17.62 31.16
CA ALA A 184 24.18 17.19 31.42
C ALA A 184 24.77 17.96 32.62
N PRO A 185 25.47 17.29 33.56
CA PRO A 185 26.17 17.96 34.65
C PRO A 185 27.21 18.97 34.13
N LEU A 186 27.60 19.98 34.92
CA LEU A 186 28.65 20.93 34.52
C LEU A 186 29.94 20.19 34.15
N ALA A 187 30.53 20.54 33.00
CA ALA A 187 31.79 19.94 32.55
C ALA A 187 32.96 20.37 33.48
N PRO A 188 33.91 19.46 33.78
CA PRO A 188 35.13 19.81 34.50
C PRO A 188 35.92 20.91 33.76
N ALA A 189 36.56 21.81 34.51
CA ALA A 189 37.28 22.94 33.92
C ALA A 189 38.37 22.48 32.94
N GLY A 190 38.27 22.94 31.68
CA GLY A 190 39.23 22.60 30.62
C GLY A 190 39.07 21.21 29.99
N ALA A 191 38.02 20.45 30.34
CA ALA A 191 37.77 19.14 29.75
C ALA A 191 36.90 19.23 28.49
N GLN A 192 37.24 18.46 27.45
CA GLN A 192 36.43 18.28 26.24
C GLN A 192 35.55 17.05 26.40
N CYS A 193 34.23 17.24 26.39
CA CYS A 193 33.26 16.17 26.56
C CYS A 193 32.69 15.69 25.21
N ARG A 194 32.49 14.38 25.09
CA ARG A 194 31.78 13.73 23.99
C ARG A 194 30.62 12.89 24.50
N TYR A 195 29.55 12.88 23.73
CA TYR A 195 28.30 12.22 24.07
C TYR A 195 28.03 11.06 23.12
N TYR A 196 27.60 9.93 23.65
CA TYR A 196 27.34 8.71 22.90
C TYR A 196 25.94 8.21 23.22
N ALA A 197 25.20 7.75 22.22
CA ALA A 197 23.90 7.14 22.47
C ALA A 197 24.11 5.78 23.15
N ALA A 198 23.50 5.57 24.32
CA ALA A 198 23.52 4.28 25.00
C ALA A 198 22.56 3.35 24.25
N ARG A 199 23.11 2.40 23.50
CA ARG A 199 22.35 1.57 22.57
C ARG A 199 22.89 0.14 22.58
N ASN A 200 21.99 -0.84 22.69
CA ASN A 200 22.34 -2.26 22.58
C ASN A 200 22.26 -2.79 21.15
N GLY A 201 21.70 -2.01 20.22
CA GLY A 201 21.60 -2.39 18.82
C GLY A 201 20.93 -1.30 17.97
N PRO A 202 20.85 -1.52 16.66
CA PRO A 202 20.30 -0.53 15.74
C PRO A 202 18.81 -0.25 15.99
N LEU A 203 18.03 -1.22 16.49
CA LEU A 203 16.60 -1.06 16.76
C LEU A 203 16.28 -0.58 18.19
N ASP A 204 17.31 -0.29 18.99
CA ASP A 204 17.14 0.26 20.33
C ASP A 204 16.78 1.75 20.23
N LEU A 205 15.56 2.10 20.64
CA LEU A 205 14.99 3.44 20.55
C LEU A 205 15.02 4.19 21.90
N GLY A 206 15.77 3.69 22.89
CA GLY A 206 15.97 4.41 24.16
C GLY A 206 16.50 5.84 23.94
N SER A 207 16.43 6.71 24.93
CA SER A 207 16.99 8.07 24.84
C SER A 207 18.26 8.26 25.67
N ASP A 208 18.63 7.25 26.46
CA ASP A 208 19.81 7.24 27.32
C ASP A 208 21.11 7.54 26.56
N MET A 209 22.03 8.22 27.24
CA MET A 209 23.34 8.61 26.68
C MET A 209 24.48 8.38 27.67
N PHE A 210 25.66 8.09 27.15
CA PHE A 210 26.92 8.10 27.90
C PHE A 210 27.70 9.37 27.60
N ARG A 211 28.28 9.97 28.63
CA ARG A 211 29.19 11.11 28.51
C ARG A 211 30.60 10.67 28.86
N LEU A 212 31.57 11.05 28.03
CA LEU A 212 33.00 10.85 28.27
C LEU A 212 33.73 12.19 28.15
N CYS A 213 34.44 12.62 29.19
CA CYS A 213 35.17 13.90 29.19
C CYS A 213 36.67 13.68 29.33
N PHE A 214 37.44 14.36 28.47
CA PHE A 214 38.89 14.24 28.40
C PHE A 214 39.58 15.55 28.80
N SER A 215 40.63 15.46 29.61
CA SER A 215 41.54 16.57 29.92
C SER A 215 42.96 16.12 29.59
N GLU A 216 43.70 16.92 28.82
CA GLU A 216 45.07 16.60 28.36
C GLU A 216 45.22 15.20 27.71
N GLY A 217 44.14 14.69 27.09
CA GLY A 217 44.13 13.36 26.46
C GLY A 217 43.82 12.20 27.42
N THR A 218 43.57 12.45 28.70
CA THR A 218 43.17 11.42 29.67
C THR A 218 41.69 11.52 30.01
N LEU A 219 41.02 10.37 30.15
CA LEU A 219 39.61 10.31 30.57
C LEU A 219 39.48 10.71 32.05
N VAL A 220 38.84 11.85 32.32
CA VAL A 220 38.69 12.42 33.68
C VAL A 220 37.30 12.24 34.27
N ALA A 221 36.27 12.08 33.42
CA ALA A 221 34.91 11.82 33.87
C ALA A 221 34.17 10.93 32.86
N MET A 222 33.33 10.04 33.37
CA MET A 222 32.40 9.24 32.59
C MET A 222 31.08 9.09 33.35
N ASP A 223 29.96 9.39 32.69
CA ASP A 223 28.64 9.37 33.31
C ASP A 223 27.60 8.71 32.40
N HIS A 224 26.59 8.11 33.02
CA HIS A 224 25.37 7.67 32.34
C HIS A 224 24.27 8.69 32.58
N LEU A 225 23.71 9.24 31.51
CA LEU A 225 22.69 10.27 31.53
C LEU A 225 21.34 9.66 31.15
N TYR A 226 20.34 9.92 31.99
CA TYR A 226 18.95 9.49 31.79
C TYR A 226 18.12 10.65 31.21
N PRO A 227 17.12 10.36 30.36
CA PRO A 227 16.15 11.36 29.91
C PRO A 227 15.36 11.93 31.08
N LEU A 228 14.99 13.22 30.99
CA LEU A 228 14.09 13.87 31.94
C LEU A 228 12.68 13.25 31.81
N ASP A 229 12.09 12.87 32.94
CA ASP A 229 10.71 12.35 33.03
C ASP A 229 9.64 13.40 32.64
#